data_AF-A0A6N4H0D4-F1
#
_entry.id   AF-A0A6N4H0D4-F1
#
_cell.length_a   1.000
_cell.length_b   1.000
_cell.length_c   1.000
_cell.angle_alpha   90.00
_cell.angle_beta   90.00
_cell.angle_gamma   90.00
#
_symmetry.space_group_name_H-M   'P 1'
#
loop_
_entity.id
_entity.type
_entity.pdbx_description
1 polymer ?
#
loop_
_entity_poly.entity_id
_entity_poly.type
_entity_poly.pdbx_seq_one_letter_code
_entity_poly.pdbx_strand_id
1 'polypeptide(L)'
;MENYSHFIITRFNLNLYAQDKHDLPTRTDRWLEHRFEVFERYCLPSVAAQTSGNFTWLCLFDAATPEPYRSRIEGYKARCPQFEAVYYTAAQAANLTENLRTTITAYVSCDRKGRTPPRSC
;
A
#
# COMPACT_ATOMS: atom_id res chain seq x y z
N MET A 1 -27.79 -12.76 2.77
CA MET A 1 -26.93 -11.56 2.83
C MET A 1 -25.69 -11.85 2.03
N GLU A 2 -25.38 -11.01 1.05
CA GLU A 2 -24.13 -11.11 0.29
C GLU A 2 -22.96 -10.72 1.20
N ASN A 3 -21.88 -11.49 1.16
CA ASN A 3 -20.68 -11.22 1.95
C ASN A 3 -19.71 -10.41 1.09
N TYR A 4 -19.53 -9.13 1.42
CA TYR A 4 -18.59 -8.24 0.74
C TYR A 4 -17.26 -8.15 1.50
N SER A 5 -16.16 -8.11 0.76
CA SER A 5 -14.84 -7.78 1.30
C SER A 5 -14.53 -6.32 1.02
N HIS A 6 -14.25 -5.53 2.06
CA HIS A 6 -13.93 -4.11 1.92
C HIS A 6 -12.43 -3.88 1.85
N PHE A 7 -12.00 -3.06 0.88
CA PHE A 7 -10.60 -2.71 0.68
C PHE A 7 -10.42 -1.19 0.68
N ILE A 8 -9.40 -0.71 1.38
CA ILE A 8 -8.82 0.61 1.17
C ILE A 8 -7.57 0.40 0.32
N ILE A 9 -7.39 1.19 -0.72
CA ILE A 9 -6.23 1.05 -1.63
C ILE A 9 -5.54 2.41 -1.73
N THR A 10 -4.29 2.46 -1.29
CA THR A 10 -3.48 3.68 -1.34
C THR A 10 -2.32 3.49 -2.30
N ARG A 11 -2.36 4.18 -3.43
CA ARG A 11 -1.22 4.29 -4.36
C ARG A 11 -0.20 5.24 -3.76
N PHE A 12 0.82 4.71 -3.10
CA PHE A 12 1.78 5.51 -2.36
C PHE A 12 2.82 6.13 -3.29
N ASN A 13 3.88 5.41 -3.64
CA ASN A 13 4.99 5.93 -4.45
C ASN A 13 5.21 5.17 -5.76
N LEU A 14 4.17 4.51 -6.29
CA LEU A 14 4.25 3.78 -7.55
C LEU A 14 4.79 4.66 -8.69
N ASN A 15 5.67 4.09 -9.50
CA ASN A 15 6.20 4.71 -10.71
C ASN A 15 5.15 4.76 -11.84
N LEU A 16 4.13 5.60 -11.66
CA LEU A 16 3.07 5.84 -12.63
C LEU A 16 3.28 7.12 -13.43
N TYR A 17 3.99 8.11 -12.84
CA TYR A 17 4.16 9.45 -13.39
C TYR A 17 5.59 9.94 -13.13
N ALA A 18 6.20 10.55 -14.16
CA ALA A 18 7.55 11.13 -14.05
C ALA A 18 7.58 12.46 -13.27
N GLN A 19 6.45 13.17 -13.22
CA GLN A 19 6.30 14.45 -12.53
C GLN A 19 5.07 14.41 -11.61
N ASP A 20 5.08 15.26 -10.58
CA ASP A 20 3.91 15.47 -9.72
C ASP A 20 2.95 16.51 -10.32
N LYS A 21 1.89 16.84 -9.58
CA LYS A 21 0.87 17.82 -10.00
C LYS A 21 1.37 19.28 -10.09
N HIS A 22 2.63 19.52 -9.73
CA HIS A 22 3.30 20.82 -9.74
C HIS A 22 4.52 20.81 -10.67
N ASP A 23 4.59 19.85 -11.60
CA ASP A 23 5.68 19.65 -12.56
C ASP A 23 7.05 19.38 -11.94
N LEU A 24 7.12 19.09 -10.63
CA LEU A 24 8.36 18.73 -9.96
C LEU A 24 8.70 17.26 -10.22
N PRO A 25 10.00 16.92 -10.32
CA PRO A 25 10.42 15.53 -10.43
C PRO A 25 9.92 14.70 -9.24
N THR A 26 9.17 13.64 -9.54
CA THR A 26 8.90 12.60 -8.54
C THR A 26 10.18 11.79 -8.30
N ARG A 27 10.17 10.94 -7.26
CA ARG A 27 11.25 9.97 -7.01
C ARG A 27 12.60 10.58 -6.61
N THR A 28 12.63 11.86 -6.23
CA THR A 28 13.75 12.41 -5.45
C THR A 28 13.63 11.99 -3.99
N ASP A 29 14.76 11.92 -3.28
CA ASP A 29 14.75 11.60 -1.85
C ASP A 29 13.89 12.57 -1.04
N ARG A 30 13.96 13.87 -1.39
CA ARG A 30 13.14 14.92 -0.75
C ARG A 30 11.65 14.69 -0.96
N TRP A 31 11.24 14.34 -2.18
CA TRP A 31 9.84 14.04 -2.47
C TRP A 31 9.37 12.82 -1.70
N LEU A 32 10.18 11.76 -1.66
CA LEU A 32 9.83 10.52 -0.97
C LEU A 32 9.71 10.75 0.54
N GLU A 33 10.70 11.40 1.15
CA GLU A 33 10.69 11.73 2.58
C GLU A 33 9.44 12.53 2.95
N HIS A 34 9.16 13.61 2.21
CA HIS A 34 7.97 14.42 2.47
C HIS A 34 6.67 13.61 2.40
N ARG A 35 6.55 12.68 1.45
CA ARG A 35 5.39 11.80 1.35
C ARG A 35 5.26 10.87 2.54
N PHE A 36 6.39 10.34 3.03
CA PHE A 36 6.41 9.52 4.24
C PHE A 36 6.01 10.34 5.47
N GLU A 37 6.54 11.55 5.64
CA GLU A 37 6.17 12.44 6.75
C GLU A 37 4.66 12.70 6.79
N VAL A 38 4.05 13.06 5.66
CA VAL A 38 2.61 13.31 5.57
C VAL A 38 1.80 12.04 5.87
N PHE A 39 2.23 10.91 5.33
CA PHE A 39 1.55 9.63 5.53
C PHE A 39 1.59 9.16 6.98
N GLU A 40 2.75 9.20 7.61
CA GLU A 40 2.94 8.77 9.00
C GLU A 40 2.28 9.72 10.00
N ARG A 41 2.25 11.02 9.70
CA ARG A 41 1.66 12.04 10.56
C ARG A 41 0.14 12.05 10.50
N TYR A 42 -0.45 11.83 9.32
CA TYR A 42 -1.89 12.02 9.12
C TYR A 42 -2.61 10.76 8.65
N CYS A 43 -2.14 10.11 7.58
CA CYS A 43 -2.88 9.01 6.93
C CYS A 43 -2.93 7.75 7.78
N LEU A 44 -1.76 7.25 8.20
CA LEU A 44 -1.65 6.05 9.04
C LEU A 44 -2.44 6.13 10.35
N PRO A 45 -2.29 7.18 11.19
CA PRO A 45 -3.09 7.27 12.41
C PRO A 45 -4.58 7.43 12.12
N SER A 46 -4.96 8.12 11.04
CA SER A 46 -6.38 8.29 10.68
C SER A 46 -7.06 6.99 10.26
N VAL A 47 -6.37 6.10 9.54
CA VAL A 47 -6.91 4.79 9.16
C VAL A 47 -6.87 3.81 10.34
N ALA A 48 -5.81 3.86 11.15
CA ALA A 48 -5.68 3.02 12.35
C ALA A 48 -6.77 3.32 13.40
N ALA A 49 -7.25 4.56 13.49
CA ALA A 49 -8.29 4.97 14.41
C ALA A 49 -9.73 4.70 13.93
N GLN A 50 -9.92 4.07 12.77
CA GLN A 50 -11.27 3.75 12.27
C GLN A 50 -11.99 2.76 13.19
N THR A 51 -13.25 3.04 13.50
CA THR A 51 -14.07 2.21 14.39
C THR A 51 -14.56 0.92 13.73
N SER A 52 -14.74 0.93 12.40
CA SER A 52 -15.04 -0.27 11.62
C SER A 52 -13.73 -0.95 11.22
N GLY A 53 -13.41 -2.10 11.82
CA GLY A 53 -12.17 -2.83 11.53
C GLY A 53 -12.25 -3.86 10.40
N ASN A 54 -13.44 -4.07 9.81
CA ASN A 54 -13.67 -5.12 8.82
C ASN A 54 -13.28 -4.67 7.40
N PHE A 55 -12.00 -4.38 7.21
CA PHE A 55 -11.42 -4.06 5.90
C PHE A 55 -9.97 -4.53 5.83
N THR A 56 -9.46 -4.62 4.60
CA THR A 56 -8.02 -4.77 4.33
C THR A 56 -7.51 -3.48 3.69
N TRP A 57 -6.38 -2.96 4.14
CA TRP A 57 -5.76 -1.75 3.61
C TRP A 57 -4.50 -2.09 2.83
N LEU A 58 -4.61 -2.07 1.50
CA LEU A 58 -3.49 -2.31 0.59
C LEU A 58 -2.78 -0.99 0.29
N CYS A 59 -1.57 -0.82 0.83
CA CYS A 59 -0.68 0.28 0.47
C CYS A 59 0.31 -0.18 -0.58
N LEU A 60 0.22 0.43 -1.77
CA LEU A 60 1.01 0.05 -2.93
C LEU A 60 2.29 0.90 -3.01
N PHE A 61 3.44 0.25 -2.89
CA PHE A 61 4.78 0.84 -2.91
C PHE A 61 5.56 0.42 -4.16
N ASP A 62 6.50 1.26 -4.58
CA ASP A 62 7.47 0.88 -5.61
C ASP A 62 8.44 -0.17 -5.05
N ALA A 63 8.70 -1.24 -5.80
CA ALA A 63 9.71 -2.25 -5.44
C ALA A 63 11.13 -1.67 -5.35
N ALA A 64 11.41 -0.54 -5.98
CA ALA A 64 12.68 0.19 -5.86
C ALA A 64 12.74 1.12 -4.64
N THR A 65 11.74 1.10 -3.74
CA THR A 65 11.77 1.91 -2.51
C THR A 65 13.03 1.60 -1.69
N PRO A 66 13.83 2.62 -1.30
CA PRO A 66 15.09 2.40 -0.58
C PRO A 66 14.88 1.81 0.82
N GLU A 67 15.91 1.10 1.31
CA GLU A 67 15.86 0.34 2.56
C GLU A 67 15.43 1.12 3.82
N PRO A 68 15.91 2.37 4.07
CA PRO A 68 15.46 3.13 5.24
C PRO A 68 13.95 3.32 5.31
N TYR A 69 13.29 3.39 4.15
CA TYR A 69 11.84 3.50 4.06
C TYR A 69 11.15 2.15 4.21
N ARG A 70 11.76 1.05 3.74
CA ARG A 70 11.24 -0.31 3.93
C ARG A 70 11.16 -0.66 5.41
N SER A 71 12.20 -0.34 6.17
CA SER A 71 12.20 -0.55 7.63
C SER A 71 11.07 0.22 8.32
N ARG A 72 10.73 1.44 7.85
CA ARG A 72 9.56 2.19 8.35
C ARG A 72 8.25 1.47 8.02
N ILE A 73 8.10 1.01 6.77
CA ILE A 73 6.89 0.32 6.28
C ILE A 73 6.59 -0.95 7.07
N GLU A 74 7.62 -1.75 7.40
CA GLU A 74 7.48 -2.98 8.17
C GLU A 74 6.84 -2.74 9.55
N GLY A 75 7.12 -1.59 10.17
CA GLY A 75 6.53 -1.20 11.45
C GLY A 75 5.05 -0.81 11.38
N TYR A 76 4.49 -0.51 10.21
CA TYR A 76 3.12 0.01 10.10
C TYR A 76 2.06 -1.04 10.44
N LYS A 77 2.32 -2.32 10.15
CA LYS A 77 1.37 -3.40 10.46
C LYS A 77 1.13 -3.57 11.97
N ALA A 78 2.14 -3.28 12.78
CA ALA A 78 2.00 -3.25 14.24
C ALA A 78 1.09 -2.10 14.72
N ARG A 79 1.03 -0.99 13.97
CA ARG A 79 0.18 0.18 14.27
C ARG A 79 -1.24 0.05 13.71
N CYS A 80 -1.40 -0.64 12.58
CA CYS A 80 -2.68 -0.86 11.92
C CYS A 80 -2.73 -2.32 11.42
N PRO A 81 -3.40 -3.23 12.13
CA PRO A 81 -3.45 -4.65 11.75
C PRO A 81 -4.08 -4.93 10.38
N GLN A 82 -4.88 -4.01 9.86
CA GLN A 82 -5.47 -4.06 8.52
C GLN A 82 -4.48 -3.69 7.40
N PHE A 83 -3.35 -3.09 7.74
CA PHE A 83 -2.35 -2.62 6.78
C PHE A 83 -1.58 -3.80 6.17
N GLU A 84 -1.50 -3.78 4.84
CA GLU A 84 -0.68 -4.69 4.04
C GLU A 84 0.14 -3.87 3.04
N ALA A 85 1.45 -4.02 3.10
CA ALA A 85 2.37 -3.45 2.12
C ALA A 85 2.42 -4.35 0.89
N VAL A 86 2.15 -3.77 -0.28
CA VAL A 86 2.26 -4.45 -1.58
C VAL A 86 3.28 -3.71 -2.42
N TYR A 87 4.28 -4.42 -2.92
CA TYR A 87 5.33 -3.83 -3.74
C TYR A 87 5.14 -4.18 -5.21
N TYR A 88 5.16 -3.18 -6.07
CA TYR A 88 5.13 -3.36 -7.52
C TYR A 88 6.39 -2.81 -8.16
N THR A 89 6.96 -3.61 -9.06
CA THR A 89 7.97 -3.13 -10.02
C THR A 89 7.34 -2.11 -10.98
N ALA A 90 8.17 -1.35 -11.69
CA ALA A 90 7.71 -0.40 -12.71
C ALA A 90 6.82 -1.08 -13.78
N ALA A 91 7.15 -2.32 -14.19
CA ALA A 91 6.36 -3.07 -15.18
C ALA A 91 4.98 -3.49 -14.64
N GLN A 92 4.90 -3.87 -13.36
CA GLN A 92 3.62 -4.18 -12.70
C GLN A 92 2.78 -2.92 -12.51
N ALA A 93 3.41 -1.81 -12.13
CA ALA A 93 2.74 -0.51 -11.99
C ALA A 93 2.20 -0.01 -13.34
N ALA A 94 2.90 -0.25 -14.46
CA ALA A 94 2.39 0.08 -15.79
C ALA A 94 1.09 -0.68 -16.15
N ASN A 95 0.93 -1.90 -15.60
CA ASN A 95 -0.27 -2.72 -15.75
C ASN A 95 -1.08 -2.78 -14.43
N LEU A 96 -1.25 -1.62 -13.79
CA LEU A 96 -1.75 -1.54 -12.41
C LEU A 96 -3.09 -2.25 -12.22
N THR A 97 -4.06 -2.05 -13.12
CA THR A 97 -5.41 -2.59 -12.98
C THR A 97 -5.41 -4.12 -12.90
N GLU A 98 -4.66 -4.78 -13.78
CA GLU A 98 -4.61 -6.25 -13.80
C GLU A 98 -3.86 -6.79 -12.58
N ASN A 99 -2.69 -6.23 -12.27
CA ASN A 99 -1.92 -6.64 -11.10
C ASN A 99 -2.68 -6.42 -9.78
N LEU A 100 -3.42 -5.32 -9.68
CA LEU A 100 -4.26 -5.03 -8.53
C LEU A 100 -5.42 -6.01 -8.43
N ARG A 101 -6.06 -6.35 -9.55
CA ARG A 101 -7.12 -7.38 -9.60
C ARG A 101 -6.61 -8.73 -9.12
N THR A 102 -5.44 -9.17 -9.59
CA THR A 102 -4.79 -10.40 -9.12
C THR A 102 -4.52 -10.35 -7.62
N THR A 103 -3.98 -9.23 -7.14
CA THR A 103 -3.66 -9.02 -5.71
C THR A 103 -4.92 -9.11 -4.85
N ILE A 104 -5.98 -8.36 -5.20
CA ILE A 104 -7.25 -8.40 -4.48
C ILE A 104 -7.83 -9.82 -4.48
N THR A 105 -7.78 -10.51 -5.61
CA THR A 105 -8.29 -11.90 -5.73
C THR A 105 -7.56 -12.85 -4.78
N ALA A 106 -6.24 -12.70 -4.63
CA ALA A 106 -5.44 -13.49 -3.68
C ALA A 106 -5.88 -13.22 -2.23
N TYR A 107 -6.06 -11.96 -1.84
CA TYR A 107 -6.52 -11.60 -0.49
C TYR A 107 -7.93 -12.11 -0.18
N VAL A 108 -8.87 -11.97 -1.12
CA VAL A 108 -10.25 -12.50 -0.95
C VAL A 108 -10.24 -14.02 -0.79
N SER A 109 -9.34 -14.71 -1.49
CA SER A 109 -9.19 -16.17 -1.40
C SER A 109 -8.59 -16.63 -0.06
N CYS A 110 -7.65 -15.85 0.50
CA CYS A 110 -7.03 -16.10 1.81
C CYS A 110 -7.98 -15.80 2.98
N ASP A 111 -8.79 -14.74 2.89
CA ASP A 111 -9.73 -14.33 3.95
C ASP A 111 -10.80 -15.41 4.21
N ARG A 112 -11.19 -16.18 3.18
CA ARG A 112 -12.08 -17.35 3.32
C ARG A 112 -11.45 -18.55 4.04
N LYS A 113 -10.12 -18.61 4.19
CA LYS A 113 -9.38 -19.75 4.76
C LYS A 113 -8.73 -19.47 6.12
N GLY A 114 -8.95 -18.30 6.72
CA GLY A 114 -8.24 -17.88 7.92
C GLY A 114 -6.93 -17.18 7.56
N ARG A 115 -6.75 -15.97 8.09
CA ARG A 115 -5.82 -14.94 7.63
C ARG A 115 -4.35 -15.36 7.79
N THR A 116 -3.71 -15.81 6.70
CA THR A 116 -2.26 -15.62 6.48
C THR A 116 -2.00 -15.37 4.98
N PRO A 117 -1.56 -14.17 4.56
CA PRO A 117 -1.21 -13.92 3.16
C PRO A 117 0.15 -14.55 2.81
N PRO A 118 0.41 -14.84 1.52
CA PRO A 118 1.70 -15.37 1.07
C PRO A 118 2.81 -14.35 1.29
N ARG A 119 3.93 -14.80 1.86
CA ARG A 119 5.17 -14.00 1.92
C ARG A 119 5.67 -13.82 0.48
N SER A 120 5.73 -12.58 0.02
CA SER A 120 6.42 -12.24 -1.23
C SER A 120 7.93 -12.51 -1.03
N CYS A 121 8.46 -13.47 -1.78
CA CYS A 121 9.90 -13.69 -1.94
C CYS A 121 10.53 -12.57 -2.77
#